data_AF-A0AAD7H9P9-F1
#
_entry.id   AF-A0AAD7H9P9-F1
#
_cell.length_a   1.000
_cell.length_b   1.000
_cell.length_c   1.000
_cell.angle_alpha   90.00
_cell.angle_beta   90.00
_cell.angle_gamma   90.00
#
_symmetry.space_group_name_H-M   'P 1'
#
loop_
_entity.id
_entity.type
_entity.pdbx_description
1 polymer ?
#
loop_
_entity_poly.entity_id
_entity_poly.type
_entity_poly.pdbx_seq_one_letter_code
_entity_poly.pdbx_strand_id
1 'polypeptide(L)'
;MFALQTQLSRSGYSPLHILFHWPADDAYEPGSRSRLRTLAQALVPSCDRWETAELSWDPKDHSMVQILSSIRGRLPLLKRLEIFSDECNAVDATDVFASAPSLREVILTDSEYDLPSAPISAPWAQITCLRVKFTFSYLLKILRASPNLEECGLSLVEGSRAPSVPNTWPTSRACANYAGPLDNVLPFISRVRCRLAGLSAHHRYHSASLILLLKALPTLSSLSVLSFDMNNYPLLTALTSCDSLPVICPDLQPLSLSIDVPTRTTTLPGMLESRWRTSPLESVAVFDYSIDALPDRLQALKDQGLNIVLNSSVDLDPDMRMPGWA
;
A
#
# COMPACT_ATOMS: atom_id res chain seq x y z
N MET A 1 -5.43 5.69 -34.68
CA MET A 1 -4.86 6.98 -34.22
C MET A 1 -5.82 8.14 -34.42
N PHE A 2 -6.24 8.48 -35.64
CA PHE A 2 -7.15 9.61 -35.90
C PHE A 2 -8.46 9.56 -35.09
N ALA A 3 -9.07 8.36 -34.97
CA ALA A 3 -10.26 8.16 -34.17
C ALA A 3 -10.05 8.53 -32.68
N LEU A 4 -8.93 8.12 -32.07
CA LEU A 4 -8.60 8.42 -30.68
C LEU A 4 -8.43 9.93 -30.46
N GLN A 5 -7.66 10.59 -31.32
CA GLN A 5 -7.49 12.05 -31.25
C GLN A 5 -8.82 12.79 -31.40
N THR A 6 -9.69 12.32 -32.30
CA THR A 6 -11.03 12.89 -32.47
C THR A 6 -11.87 12.74 -31.20
N GLN A 7 -11.81 11.58 -30.53
CA GLN A 7 -12.50 11.36 -29.26
C GLN A 7 -11.94 12.24 -28.13
N LEU A 8 -10.61 12.35 -28.03
CA LEU A 8 -9.95 13.23 -27.06
C LEU A 8 -10.37 14.70 -27.25
N SER A 9 -10.42 15.17 -28.50
CA SER A 9 -10.89 16.53 -28.80
C SER A 9 -12.37 16.72 -28.47
N ARG A 10 -13.22 15.72 -28.73
CA ARG A 10 -14.67 15.77 -28.44
C ARG A 10 -14.97 15.75 -26.95
N SER A 11 -14.13 15.09 -26.15
CA SER A 11 -14.26 15.07 -24.69
C SER A 11 -13.96 16.42 -24.02
N GLY A 12 -13.54 17.42 -24.79
CA GLY A 12 -13.34 18.79 -24.31
C GLY A 12 -12.23 18.89 -23.26
N TYR A 13 -12.54 19.50 -22.12
CA TYR A 13 -11.63 19.65 -20.97
C TYR A 13 -11.92 18.66 -19.84
N SER A 14 -12.67 17.59 -20.13
CA SER A 14 -13.00 16.59 -19.11
C SER A 14 -11.71 15.93 -18.58
N PRO A 15 -11.58 15.71 -17.27
CA PRO A 15 -10.47 14.95 -16.70
C PRO A 15 -10.36 13.56 -17.34
N LEU A 16 -9.13 13.08 -17.48
CA LEU A 16 -8.83 11.79 -18.11
C LEU A 16 -8.24 10.81 -17.08
N HIS A 17 -8.73 9.58 -17.15
CA HIS A 17 -8.14 8.42 -16.50
C HIS A 17 -7.36 7.64 -17.56
N ILE A 18 -6.05 7.52 -17.36
CA ILE A 18 -5.14 6.89 -18.31
C ILE A 18 -4.68 5.57 -17.72
N LEU A 19 -4.85 4.50 -18.48
CA LEU A 19 -4.35 3.17 -18.17
C LEU A 19 -3.40 2.73 -19.30
N PHE A 20 -2.12 2.61 -18.97
CA PHE A 20 -1.14 1.91 -19.78
C PHE A 20 -0.76 0.63 -19.04
N HIS A 21 -1.28 -0.51 -19.49
CA HIS A 21 -0.91 -1.80 -18.93
C HIS A 21 0.08 -2.49 -19.86
N TRP A 22 1.28 -2.78 -19.36
CA TRP A 22 2.26 -3.58 -20.09
C TRP A 22 2.00 -5.05 -19.75
N PRO A 23 1.79 -5.91 -20.75
CA PRO A 23 1.61 -7.32 -20.48
C PRO A 23 2.93 -7.90 -19.93
N ALA A 24 2.85 -8.55 -18.77
CA ALA A 24 3.99 -9.11 -18.05
C ALA A 24 4.68 -10.31 -18.75
N ASP A 25 4.11 -10.82 -19.85
CA ASP A 25 4.54 -12.08 -20.47
C ASP A 25 5.20 -11.93 -21.85
N ASP A 26 6.29 -12.67 -22.05
CA ASP A 26 6.98 -12.87 -23.34
C ASP A 26 6.12 -13.61 -24.39
N ALA A 27 4.95 -14.11 -23.99
CA ALA A 27 4.03 -14.85 -24.84
C ALA A 27 3.24 -13.99 -25.85
N TYR A 28 3.46 -12.67 -25.86
CA TYR A 28 2.62 -11.76 -26.65
C TYR A 28 3.02 -11.58 -28.11
N GLU A 29 2.02 -11.24 -28.93
CA GLU A 29 2.17 -10.94 -30.35
C GLU A 29 3.32 -9.93 -30.60
N PRO A 30 4.24 -10.23 -31.54
CA PRO A 30 5.22 -9.27 -32.02
C PRO A 30 4.53 -7.96 -32.45
N GLY A 31 4.83 -6.86 -31.75
CA GLY A 31 4.30 -5.53 -32.08
C GLY A 31 3.41 -4.89 -31.02
N SER A 32 3.00 -5.61 -29.97
CA SER A 32 2.22 -5.04 -28.85
C SER A 32 2.92 -3.83 -28.21
N ARG A 33 4.25 -3.93 -28.01
CA ARG A 33 5.10 -2.82 -27.54
C ARG A 33 5.06 -1.60 -28.46
N SER A 34 5.01 -1.80 -29.78
CA SER A 34 4.93 -0.71 -30.75
C SER A 34 3.57 -0.01 -30.71
N ARG A 35 2.49 -0.79 -30.58
CA ARG A 35 1.12 -0.25 -30.43
C ARG A 35 0.99 0.58 -29.15
N LEU A 36 1.50 0.10 -28.02
CA LEU A 36 1.45 0.84 -26.76
C LEU A 36 2.21 2.16 -26.85
N ARG A 37 3.41 2.18 -27.46
CA ARG A 37 4.17 3.42 -27.71
C ARG A 37 3.42 4.38 -28.61
N THR A 38 2.79 3.87 -29.66
CA THR A 38 1.97 4.68 -30.57
C THR A 38 0.77 5.30 -29.82
N LEU A 39 0.13 4.54 -28.93
CA LEU A 39 -0.96 5.03 -28.08
C LEU A 39 -0.47 6.06 -27.07
N ALA A 40 0.66 5.84 -26.41
CA ALA A 40 1.27 6.79 -25.48
C ALA A 40 1.58 8.11 -26.18
N GLN A 41 2.19 8.07 -27.37
CA GLN A 41 2.43 9.26 -28.21
C GLN A 41 1.14 9.98 -28.59
N ALA A 42 0.02 9.26 -28.76
CA ALA A 42 -1.28 9.84 -29.04
C ALA A 42 -1.87 10.61 -27.84
N LEU A 43 -1.62 10.11 -26.63
CA LEU A 43 -2.26 10.57 -25.39
C LEU A 43 -1.46 11.65 -24.67
N VAL A 44 -0.13 11.62 -24.77
CA VAL A 44 0.80 12.61 -24.21
C VAL A 44 0.42 14.07 -24.52
N PRO A 45 -0.05 14.43 -25.72
CA PRO A 45 -0.50 15.80 -25.99
C PRO A 45 -1.61 16.30 -25.06
N SER A 46 -2.43 15.39 -24.50
CA SER A 46 -3.53 15.69 -23.57
C SER A 46 -3.16 15.45 -22.10
N CYS A 47 -1.86 15.39 -21.75
CA CYS A 47 -1.38 15.16 -20.38
C CYS A 47 -1.83 16.21 -19.37
N ASP A 48 -2.13 17.42 -19.83
CA ASP A 48 -2.65 18.51 -19.01
C ASP A 48 -4.00 18.17 -18.37
N ARG A 49 -4.71 17.19 -18.94
CA ARG A 49 -6.02 16.71 -18.49
C ARG A 49 -5.98 15.43 -17.67
N TRP A 50 -4.81 14.82 -17.47
CA TRP A 50 -4.71 13.56 -16.74
C TRP A 50 -4.98 13.80 -15.26
N GLU A 51 -6.01 13.14 -14.72
CA GLU A 51 -6.36 13.17 -13.29
C GLU A 51 -5.86 11.92 -12.57
N THR A 52 -5.97 10.78 -13.23
CA THR A 52 -5.43 9.49 -12.76
C THR A 52 -4.56 8.88 -13.85
N ALA A 53 -3.40 8.37 -13.49
CA ALA A 53 -2.52 7.64 -14.39
C ALA A 53 -2.10 6.31 -13.74
N GLU A 54 -2.51 5.22 -14.36
CA GLU A 54 -2.09 3.85 -14.06
C GLU A 54 -1.14 3.41 -15.16
N LEU A 55 0.11 3.15 -14.79
CA LEU A 55 1.21 3.02 -15.72
C LEU A 55 1.98 1.74 -15.41
N SER A 56 2.09 0.88 -16.40
CA SER A 56 2.91 -0.31 -16.39
C SER A 56 3.77 -0.27 -17.64
N TRP A 57 5.07 -0.45 -17.47
CA TRP A 57 6.01 -0.50 -18.59
C TRP A 57 7.27 -1.29 -18.24
N ASP A 58 7.88 -1.88 -19.25
CA ASP A 58 9.21 -2.48 -19.15
C ASP A 58 10.24 -1.34 -18.96
N PRO A 59 10.95 -1.25 -17.82
CA PRO A 59 11.93 -0.18 -17.58
C PRO A 59 13.08 -0.18 -18.60
N LYS A 60 13.32 -1.30 -19.30
CA LYS A 60 14.32 -1.39 -20.38
C LYS A 60 13.83 -0.71 -21.67
N ASP A 61 12.54 -0.40 -21.80
CA ASP A 61 12.01 0.37 -22.92
C ASP A 61 12.28 1.87 -22.76
N HIS A 62 13.52 2.28 -23.07
CA HIS A 62 13.93 3.68 -23.09
C HIS A 62 13.03 4.59 -23.94
N SER A 63 12.34 4.04 -24.94
CA SER A 63 11.48 4.86 -25.80
C SER A 63 10.18 5.25 -25.09
N MET A 64 9.65 4.41 -24.19
CA MET A 64 8.52 4.80 -23.33
C MET A 64 8.95 5.87 -22.33
N VAL A 65 10.12 5.71 -21.70
CA VAL A 65 10.69 6.72 -20.79
C VAL A 65 10.86 8.07 -21.49
N GLN A 66 11.34 8.07 -22.74
CA GLN A 66 11.46 9.29 -23.55
C GLN A 66 10.09 9.91 -23.89
N ILE A 67 9.07 9.11 -24.14
CA ILE A 67 7.71 9.61 -24.38
C ILE A 67 7.17 10.28 -23.10
N LEU A 68 7.33 9.63 -21.94
CA LEU A 68 6.89 10.18 -20.65
C LEU A 68 7.72 11.38 -20.19
N SER A 69 9.01 11.47 -20.53
CA SER A 69 9.79 12.65 -20.15
C SER A 69 9.27 13.95 -20.79
N SER A 70 8.58 13.85 -21.93
CA SER A 70 7.96 15.00 -22.61
C SER A 70 6.74 15.62 -21.90
N ILE A 71 6.16 14.92 -20.91
CA ILE A 71 5.03 15.43 -20.10
C ILE A 71 5.49 16.08 -18.78
N ARG A 72 6.81 16.14 -18.54
CA ARG A 72 7.37 16.77 -17.35
C ARG A 72 6.89 18.22 -17.20
N GLY A 73 6.38 18.55 -16.02
CA GLY A 73 5.83 19.89 -15.73
C GLY A 73 4.51 20.21 -16.42
N ARG A 74 3.88 19.25 -17.11
CA ARG A 74 2.60 19.42 -17.84
C ARG A 74 1.46 18.60 -17.25
N LEU A 75 1.52 18.29 -15.95
CA LEU A 75 0.56 17.46 -15.22
C LEU A 75 -0.17 18.25 -14.12
N PRO A 76 -0.86 19.36 -14.43
CA PRO A 76 -1.48 20.22 -13.43
C PRO A 76 -2.66 19.54 -12.71
N LEU A 77 -3.35 18.59 -13.36
CA LEU A 77 -4.54 17.92 -12.82
C LEU A 77 -4.28 16.54 -12.23
N LEU A 78 -3.05 16.01 -12.33
CA LEU A 78 -2.76 14.64 -11.89
C LEU A 78 -2.87 14.55 -10.36
N LYS A 79 -3.84 13.79 -9.87
CA LYS A 79 -4.13 13.56 -8.45
C LYS A 79 -3.65 12.20 -7.96
N ARG A 80 -3.76 11.19 -8.81
CA ARG A 80 -3.38 9.80 -8.51
C ARG A 80 -2.41 9.28 -9.55
N LEU A 81 -1.30 8.72 -9.08
CA LEU A 81 -0.30 8.05 -9.89
C LEU A 81 -0.12 6.63 -9.36
N GLU A 82 -0.25 5.67 -10.25
CA GLU A 82 -0.05 4.26 -9.96
C GLU A 82 0.95 3.70 -10.97
N ILE A 83 2.06 3.16 -10.47
CA ILE A 83 3.14 2.60 -11.29
C ILE A 83 3.31 1.12 -10.92
N PHE A 84 3.11 0.26 -11.91
CA PHE A 84 3.41 -1.16 -11.87
C PHE A 84 4.72 -1.39 -12.62
N SER A 85 5.71 -1.98 -11.96
CA SER A 85 7.00 -2.28 -12.60
C SER A 85 7.42 -3.70 -12.27
N ASP A 86 7.64 -4.54 -13.29
CA ASP A 86 8.10 -5.91 -13.09
C ASP A 86 9.61 -5.99 -12.78
N GLU A 87 10.34 -4.93 -13.12
CA GLU A 87 11.74 -4.74 -12.76
C GLU A 87 11.92 -3.30 -12.28
N CYS A 88 12.46 -3.09 -11.10
CA CYS A 88 12.40 -1.79 -10.45
C CYS A 88 13.54 -0.82 -10.85
N ASN A 89 14.04 -0.91 -12.09
CA ASN A 89 14.97 0.09 -12.64
C ASN A 89 14.27 1.33 -13.22
N ALA A 90 12.98 1.53 -12.91
CA ALA A 90 12.16 2.66 -13.36
C ALA A 90 12.64 4.05 -12.89
N VAL A 91 13.77 4.13 -12.19
CA VAL A 91 14.39 5.34 -11.62
C VAL A 91 14.37 6.52 -12.59
N ASP A 92 14.72 6.30 -13.85
CA ASP A 92 14.91 7.39 -14.82
C ASP A 92 13.61 8.07 -15.27
N ALA A 93 12.45 7.39 -15.15
CA ALA A 93 11.16 7.94 -15.57
C ALA A 93 10.43 8.70 -14.44
N THR A 94 10.92 8.62 -13.21
CA THR A 94 10.15 9.08 -12.04
C THR A 94 10.20 10.58 -11.87
N ASP A 95 11.22 11.24 -12.41
CA ASP A 95 11.42 12.67 -12.33
C ASP A 95 10.40 13.50 -13.13
N VAL A 96 9.62 12.81 -13.96
CA VAL A 96 8.50 13.33 -14.75
C VAL A 96 7.37 13.82 -13.84
N PHE A 97 7.09 13.07 -12.77
CA PHE A 97 5.97 13.34 -11.86
C PHE A 97 6.35 14.27 -10.70
N ALA A 98 7.63 14.57 -10.53
CA ALA A 98 8.15 15.46 -9.49
C ALA A 98 7.49 16.85 -9.49
N SER A 99 7.02 17.31 -10.65
CA SER A 99 6.44 18.63 -10.85
C SER A 99 4.91 18.65 -10.92
N ALA A 100 4.21 17.57 -10.56
CA ALA A 100 2.74 17.50 -10.59
C ALA A 100 2.14 18.17 -9.32
N PRO A 101 1.59 19.40 -9.39
CA PRO A 101 1.18 20.16 -8.20
C PRO A 101 -0.09 19.62 -7.50
N SER A 102 -0.87 18.80 -8.19
CA SER A 102 -2.12 18.25 -7.65
C SER A 102 -1.97 16.81 -7.15
N LEU A 103 -0.78 16.22 -7.26
CA LEU A 103 -0.56 14.82 -6.92
C LEU A 103 -0.72 14.61 -5.41
N ARG A 104 -1.59 13.69 -5.01
CA ARG A 104 -1.91 13.37 -3.61
C ARG A 104 -1.79 11.89 -3.29
N GLU A 105 -2.02 11.03 -4.28
CA GLU A 105 -1.99 9.58 -4.14
C GLU A 105 -0.91 8.98 -5.03
N VAL A 106 -0.02 8.20 -4.42
CA VAL A 106 1.06 7.49 -5.11
C VAL A 106 1.01 6.02 -4.73
N ILE A 107 0.79 5.17 -5.73
CA ILE A 107 0.77 3.71 -5.60
C ILE A 107 1.92 3.16 -6.44
N LEU A 108 2.81 2.41 -5.80
CA LEU A 108 4.00 1.85 -6.42
C LEU A 108 4.03 0.37 -6.11
N THR A 109 3.63 -0.41 -7.10
CA THR A 109 3.50 -1.86 -7.05
C THR A 109 4.65 -2.46 -7.84
N ASP A 110 5.44 -3.29 -7.17
CA ASP A 110 6.52 -4.06 -7.77
C ASP A 110 6.10 -5.54 -7.80
N SER A 111 6.41 -6.20 -8.90
CA SER A 111 5.92 -7.55 -9.18
C SER A 111 6.68 -8.65 -8.45
N GLU A 112 7.88 -8.43 -7.88
CA GLU A 112 8.55 -9.34 -6.91
C GLU A 112 10.06 -9.06 -6.70
N TYR A 113 10.69 -8.15 -7.47
CA TYR A 113 12.17 -8.14 -7.59
C TYR A 113 12.83 -6.76 -7.39
N ASP A 114 13.99 -6.79 -6.70
CA ASP A 114 14.96 -5.71 -6.48
C ASP A 114 14.51 -4.27 -6.81
N LEU A 115 14.22 -3.56 -5.73
CA LEU A 115 13.73 -2.19 -5.76
C LEU A 115 14.79 -1.20 -6.28
N PRO A 116 14.35 -0.04 -6.81
CA PRO A 116 15.25 0.94 -7.40
C PRO A 116 16.32 1.33 -6.39
N SER A 117 17.56 1.34 -6.87
CA SER A 117 18.70 1.83 -6.10
C SER A 117 18.58 3.33 -5.77
N ALA A 118 17.78 4.07 -6.54
CA ALA A 118 17.63 5.51 -6.43
C ALA A 118 16.16 5.95 -6.26
N PRO A 119 15.92 7.05 -5.54
CA PRO A 119 14.56 7.48 -5.25
C PRO A 119 13.78 8.05 -6.43
N ILE A 120 12.55 7.56 -6.52
CA ILE A 120 11.43 8.17 -7.22
C ILE A 120 11.33 9.63 -6.77
N SER A 121 11.46 10.51 -7.74
CA SER A 121 11.30 11.95 -7.53
C SER A 121 9.82 12.29 -7.63
N ALA A 122 9.14 12.38 -6.49
CA ALA A 122 7.75 12.81 -6.39
C ALA A 122 7.66 14.09 -5.52
N PRO A 123 6.57 14.87 -5.64
CA PRO A 123 6.29 16.01 -4.75
C PRO A 123 5.84 15.50 -3.38
N TRP A 124 6.74 14.81 -2.66
CA TRP A 124 6.44 14.10 -1.41
C TRP A 124 5.75 14.96 -0.35
N ALA A 125 6.07 16.26 -0.31
CA ALA A 125 5.51 17.19 0.65
C ALA A 125 3.97 17.30 0.63
N GLN A 126 3.32 17.00 -0.50
CA GLN A 126 1.86 17.09 -0.66
C GLN A 126 1.16 15.73 -0.74
N ILE A 127 1.90 14.62 -0.69
CA ILE A 127 1.31 13.28 -0.76
C ILE A 127 0.58 12.98 0.54
N THR A 128 -0.68 12.57 0.43
CA THR A 128 -1.56 12.19 1.54
C THR A 128 -1.79 10.69 1.59
N CYS A 129 -1.73 10.00 0.44
CA CYS A 129 -1.85 8.54 0.37
C CYS A 129 -0.65 7.93 -0.36
N LEU A 130 -0.01 6.96 0.28
CA LEU A 130 1.15 6.25 -0.24
C LEU A 130 0.96 4.75 -0.09
N ARG A 131 1.01 4.01 -1.19
CA ARG A 131 1.03 2.54 -1.17
C ARG A 131 2.27 2.06 -1.87
N VAL A 132 3.13 1.36 -1.15
CA VAL A 132 4.43 1.01 -1.69
C VAL A 132 4.88 -0.37 -1.26
N LYS A 133 5.43 -1.09 -2.24
CA LYS A 133 6.31 -2.24 -2.03
C LYS A 133 7.74 -1.71 -2.03
N PHE A 134 8.36 -1.49 -0.86
CA PHE A 134 9.72 -0.94 -0.78
C PHE A 134 10.62 -1.61 0.28
N THR A 135 11.94 -1.41 0.13
CA THR A 135 12.92 -1.75 1.13
C THR A 135 12.78 -0.75 2.26
N PHE A 136 13.16 -1.21 3.44
CA PHE A 136 13.02 -0.43 4.64
C PHE A 136 13.74 0.93 4.59
N SER A 137 14.97 0.96 4.07
CA SER A 137 15.79 2.17 3.98
C SER A 137 15.17 3.24 3.08
N TYR A 138 14.46 2.78 2.04
CA TYR A 138 13.81 3.62 1.06
C TYR A 138 12.53 4.25 1.60
N LEU A 139 11.70 3.43 2.26
CA LEU A 139 10.50 3.88 2.95
C LEU A 139 10.81 5.02 3.92
N LEU A 140 11.86 4.91 4.73
CA LEU A 140 12.24 5.98 5.66
C LEU A 140 12.57 7.31 4.96
N LYS A 141 13.14 7.27 3.75
CA LYS A 141 13.41 8.50 2.98
C LYS A 141 12.10 9.13 2.51
N ILE A 142 11.16 8.34 2.01
CA ILE A 142 9.85 8.84 1.57
C ILE A 142 9.07 9.41 2.75
N LEU A 143 8.98 8.68 3.86
CA LEU A 143 8.24 9.13 5.02
C LEU A 143 8.81 10.45 5.59
N ARG A 144 10.14 10.64 5.55
CA ARG A 144 10.78 11.92 5.90
C ARG A 144 10.37 13.06 4.96
N ALA A 145 10.20 12.74 3.68
CA ALA A 145 9.84 13.72 2.66
C ALA A 145 8.33 14.00 2.59
N SER A 146 7.49 13.20 3.28
CA SER A 146 6.02 13.23 3.20
C SER A 146 5.37 13.60 4.55
N PRO A 147 5.53 14.85 5.04
CA PRO A 147 4.97 15.29 6.31
C PRO A 147 3.43 15.31 6.37
N ASN A 148 2.75 15.33 5.22
CA ASN A 148 1.29 15.37 5.12
C ASN A 148 0.67 13.98 4.85
N LEU A 149 1.44 12.90 5.05
CA LEU A 149 0.95 11.55 4.80
C LEU A 149 -0.11 11.15 5.83
N GLU A 150 -1.28 10.73 5.34
CA GLU A 150 -2.45 10.31 6.13
C GLU A 150 -2.66 8.80 6.00
N GLU A 151 -2.46 8.23 4.81
CA GLU A 151 -2.61 6.80 4.56
C GLU A 151 -1.30 6.20 4.04
N CYS A 152 -0.89 5.06 4.61
CA CYS A 152 0.32 4.37 4.20
C CYS A 152 0.12 2.85 4.15
N GLY A 153 0.16 2.29 2.93
CA GLY A 153 0.25 0.85 2.70
C GLY A 153 1.71 0.43 2.63
N LEU A 154 2.13 -0.45 3.54
CA LEU A 154 3.48 -0.98 3.63
C LEU A 154 3.48 -2.47 3.27
N SER A 155 4.03 -2.80 2.12
CA SER A 155 4.35 -4.18 1.77
C SER A 155 5.85 -4.35 1.80
N LEU A 156 6.36 -5.08 2.81
CA LEU A 156 7.80 -5.29 3.00
C LEU A 156 8.21 -6.58 2.31
N VAL A 157 8.94 -6.47 1.19
CA VAL A 157 9.43 -7.63 0.45
C VAL A 157 10.48 -8.39 1.28
N GLU A 158 10.18 -9.66 1.56
CA GLU A 158 11.00 -10.60 2.30
C GLU A 158 12.31 -10.86 1.52
N GLY A 159 13.46 -10.50 2.09
CA GLY A 159 14.77 -10.62 1.40
C GLY A 159 15.61 -9.35 1.41
N SER A 160 15.01 -8.20 1.72
CA SER A 160 15.76 -6.98 2.00
C SER A 160 16.51 -7.11 3.35
N ARG A 161 17.71 -7.70 3.32
CA ARG A 161 18.63 -7.65 4.47
C ARG A 161 18.76 -6.19 4.88
N ALA A 162 18.42 -5.87 6.13
CA ALA A 162 18.55 -4.51 6.63
C ALA A 162 19.97 -4.03 6.32
N PRO A 163 20.16 -2.92 5.59
CA PRO A 163 21.49 -2.37 5.40
C PRO A 163 22.07 -2.13 6.80
N SER A 164 23.32 -2.53 7.01
CA SER A 164 24.02 -2.32 8.27
C SER A 164 23.85 -0.86 8.69
N VAL A 165 23.07 -0.63 9.75
CA VAL A 165 22.75 0.71 10.22
C VAL A 165 24.08 1.39 10.58
N PRO A 166 24.38 2.59 10.03
CA PRO A 166 25.61 3.29 10.38
C PRO A 166 25.69 3.53 11.89
N ASN A 167 26.86 3.28 12.50
CA ASN A 167 27.15 3.39 13.94
C ASN A 167 26.92 4.78 14.57
N THR A 168 26.35 5.75 13.83
CA THR A 168 26.05 7.11 14.31
C THR A 168 24.68 7.23 14.97
N TRP A 169 23.89 6.15 15.05
CA TRP A 169 22.69 6.12 15.88
C TRP A 169 23.09 5.82 17.34
N PRO A 170 22.50 6.50 18.34
CA PRO A 170 22.84 6.27 19.74
C PRO A 170 22.44 4.83 20.11
N THR A 171 23.44 3.96 20.21
CA THR A 171 23.28 2.52 20.44
C THR A 171 23.17 2.25 21.94
N SER A 172 22.07 1.62 22.36
CA SER A 172 22.13 0.69 23.50
C SER A 172 22.68 -0.63 22.97
N ARG A 173 23.81 -1.08 23.52
CA ARG A 173 24.46 -2.35 23.18
C ARG A 173 23.56 -3.55 23.55
N ALA A 174 23.67 -4.60 22.71
CA ALA A 174 23.17 -5.98 22.85
C ALA A 174 21.80 -6.28 22.22
N CYS A 175 21.83 -6.84 21.00
CA CYS A 175 21.07 -8.03 20.53
C CYS A 175 21.21 -8.16 19.01
N ALA A 176 22.16 -8.97 18.55
CA ALA A 176 22.23 -9.43 17.17
C ALA A 176 21.39 -10.71 17.05
N ASN A 177 20.07 -10.56 16.98
CA ASN A 177 19.10 -11.59 16.58
C ASN A 177 17.97 -10.84 15.88
N TYR A 178 17.86 -10.99 14.55
CA TYR A 178 16.78 -10.49 13.67
C TYR A 178 15.89 -9.39 14.27
N ALA A 179 16.43 -8.17 14.42
CA ALA A 179 15.58 -7.01 14.57
C ALA A 179 14.79 -6.87 13.26
N GLY A 180 13.47 -7.00 13.35
CA GLY A 180 12.61 -6.97 12.17
C GLY A 180 12.70 -5.59 11.50
N PRO A 181 12.37 -5.47 10.19
CA PRO A 181 12.36 -4.18 9.49
C PRO A 181 11.58 -3.10 10.24
N LEU A 182 10.54 -3.50 10.97
CA LEU A 182 9.68 -2.63 11.77
C LEU A 182 10.37 -1.97 12.97
N ASP A 183 11.40 -2.57 13.57
CA ASP A 183 12.08 -2.01 14.76
C ASP A 183 12.77 -0.69 14.44
N ASN A 184 13.13 -0.49 13.17
CA ASN A 184 13.70 0.76 12.68
C ASN A 184 12.63 1.79 12.26
N VAL A 185 11.37 1.39 12.05
CA VAL A 185 10.24 2.29 11.80
C VAL A 185 9.85 3.03 13.09
N LEU A 186 9.89 2.35 14.24
CA LEU A 186 9.39 2.87 15.51
C LEU A 186 10.02 4.20 15.94
N PRO A 187 11.36 4.37 15.90
CA PRO A 187 11.98 5.65 16.24
C PRO A 187 11.59 6.76 15.27
N PHE A 188 11.24 6.41 14.04
CA PHE A 188 10.83 7.39 13.04
C PHE A 188 9.39 7.85 13.29
N ILE A 189 8.45 6.92 13.42
CA ILE A 189 7.03 7.26 13.69
C ILE A 189 6.87 7.98 15.02
N SER A 190 7.63 7.60 16.05
CA SER A 190 7.59 8.32 17.33
C SER A 190 8.13 9.76 17.25
N ARG A 191 9.00 10.07 16.27
CA ARG A 191 9.60 11.40 16.11
C ARG A 191 8.83 12.29 15.14
N VAL A 192 8.41 11.71 14.01
CA VAL A 192 7.64 12.40 13.00
C VAL A 192 6.20 12.29 13.44
N ARG A 193 5.58 13.39 13.85
CA ARG A 193 4.18 13.50 14.27
C ARG A 193 3.20 13.22 13.11
N CYS A 194 3.43 12.14 12.39
CA CYS A 194 2.62 11.65 11.29
C CYS A 194 1.28 11.23 11.87
N ARG A 195 0.20 11.72 11.26
CA ARG A 195 -1.18 11.36 11.63
C ARG A 195 -1.63 10.22 10.75
N LEU A 196 -0.91 9.11 10.83
CA LEU A 196 -1.26 7.95 10.03
C LEU A 196 -2.62 7.43 10.49
N ALA A 197 -3.59 7.48 9.59
CA ALA A 197 -4.94 6.97 9.75
C ALA A 197 -5.05 5.54 9.21
N GLY A 198 -4.34 5.21 8.13
CA GLY A 198 -4.36 3.87 7.52
C GLY A 198 -2.99 3.19 7.49
N LEU A 199 -2.94 1.93 7.93
CA LEU A 199 -1.78 1.04 7.83
C LEU A 199 -2.19 -0.27 7.17
N SER A 200 -1.56 -0.60 6.06
CA SER A 200 -1.61 -1.96 5.49
C SER A 200 -0.26 -2.62 5.68
N ALA A 201 -0.25 -3.85 6.17
CA ALA A 201 0.93 -4.65 6.44
C ALA A 201 0.79 -5.96 5.66
N HIS A 202 1.64 -6.16 4.67
CA HIS A 202 1.63 -7.34 3.79
C HIS A 202 2.87 -8.20 4.11
N HIS A 203 2.72 -9.53 4.13
CA HIS A 203 3.76 -10.52 4.51
C HIS A 203 3.90 -10.81 6.02
N ARG A 204 4.72 -11.82 6.34
CA ARG A 204 4.90 -12.33 7.70
C ARG A 204 5.72 -11.36 8.55
N TYR A 205 5.05 -10.68 9.47
CA TYR A 205 5.70 -9.84 10.48
C TYR A 205 5.85 -10.57 11.80
N HIS A 206 6.89 -10.20 12.55
CA HIS A 206 6.94 -10.54 13.96
C HIS A 206 5.92 -9.68 14.71
N SER A 207 4.92 -10.32 15.32
CA SER A 207 3.81 -9.64 15.98
C SER A 207 4.24 -8.62 17.03
N ALA A 208 5.34 -8.86 17.76
CA ALA A 208 5.85 -7.89 18.73
C ALA A 208 6.21 -6.53 18.09
N SER A 209 6.83 -6.51 16.91
CA SER A 209 7.21 -5.27 16.24
C SER A 209 5.98 -4.54 15.69
N LEU A 210 4.98 -5.26 15.18
CA LEU A 210 3.72 -4.68 14.75
C LEU A 210 2.93 -4.11 15.93
N ILE A 211 2.89 -4.78 17.09
CA ILE A 211 2.26 -4.26 18.31
C ILE A 211 2.92 -2.95 18.75
N LEU A 212 4.26 -2.90 18.75
CA LEU A 212 4.98 -1.67 19.08
C LEU A 212 4.66 -0.55 18.08
N LEU A 213 4.48 -0.89 16.80
CA LEU A 213 4.14 0.06 15.74
C LEU A 213 2.75 0.66 15.98
N LEU A 214 1.77 -0.19 16.25
CA LEU A 214 0.41 0.24 16.54
C LEU A 214 0.34 1.09 17.82
N LYS A 215 1.14 0.78 18.85
CA LYS A 215 1.26 1.62 20.05
C LYS A 215 1.84 3.01 19.75
N ALA A 216 2.71 3.11 18.74
CA ALA A 216 3.26 4.37 18.28
C ALA A 216 2.31 5.15 17.36
N LEU A 217 1.19 4.54 16.94
CA LEU A 217 0.21 5.09 16.01
C LEU A 217 -1.19 5.17 16.66
N PRO A 218 -1.39 6.05 17.66
CA PRO A 218 -2.68 6.15 18.34
C PRO A 218 -3.81 6.68 17.45
N THR A 219 -3.49 7.40 16.36
CA THR A 219 -4.47 7.95 15.41
C THR A 219 -4.91 6.96 14.33
N LEU A 220 -4.42 5.73 14.38
CA LEU A 220 -4.73 4.74 13.34
C LEU A 220 -6.19 4.33 13.41
N SER A 221 -6.92 4.62 12.34
CA SER A 221 -8.34 4.27 12.17
C SER A 221 -8.57 3.08 11.25
N SER A 222 -7.61 2.73 10.39
CA SER A 222 -7.70 1.60 9.46
C SER A 222 -6.46 0.71 9.55
N LEU A 223 -6.68 -0.59 9.73
CA LEU A 223 -5.61 -1.60 9.78
C LEU A 223 -5.94 -2.74 8.84
N SER A 224 -5.02 -3.04 7.93
CA SER A 224 -5.04 -4.25 7.11
C SER A 224 -3.78 -5.06 7.39
N VAL A 225 -3.94 -6.34 7.76
CA VAL A 225 -2.84 -7.27 7.98
C VAL A 225 -3.08 -8.49 7.11
N LEU A 226 -2.23 -8.69 6.12
CA LEU A 226 -2.29 -9.86 5.25
C LEU A 226 -1.31 -10.94 5.71
N SER A 227 -1.66 -12.21 5.45
CA SER A 227 -0.85 -13.38 5.84
C SER A 227 -0.66 -13.53 7.36
N PHE A 228 -1.77 -13.52 8.08
CA PHE A 228 -1.82 -13.73 9.52
C PHE A 228 -1.60 -15.21 9.86
N ASP A 229 -0.43 -15.53 10.42
CA ASP A 229 -0.07 -16.89 10.87
C ASP A 229 -0.21 -17.09 12.39
N MET A 230 0.14 -18.29 12.88
CA MET A 230 0.10 -18.63 14.31
C MET A 230 1.03 -17.75 15.17
N ASN A 231 2.06 -17.11 14.61
CA ASN A 231 2.94 -16.22 15.37
C ASN A 231 2.29 -14.85 15.64
N ASN A 232 1.14 -14.58 15.01
CA ASN A 232 0.42 -13.33 15.14
C ASN A 232 -0.62 -13.31 16.27
N TYR A 233 -0.87 -14.40 17.02
CA TYR A 233 -1.77 -14.36 18.18
C TYR A 233 -1.52 -13.23 19.18
N PRO A 234 -0.26 -12.88 19.54
CA PRO A 234 0.00 -11.75 20.41
C PRO A 234 -0.63 -10.45 19.88
N LEU A 235 -0.74 -10.28 18.56
CA LEU A 235 -1.40 -9.13 17.95
C LEU A 235 -2.90 -9.11 18.24
N LEU A 236 -3.61 -10.24 18.08
CA LEU A 236 -5.05 -10.30 18.43
C LEU A 236 -5.26 -10.01 19.91
N THR A 237 -4.42 -10.59 20.78
CA THR A 237 -4.50 -10.34 22.22
C THR A 237 -4.23 -8.86 22.53
N ALA A 238 -3.26 -8.24 21.86
CA ALA A 238 -2.94 -6.82 22.05
C ALA A 238 -4.02 -5.88 21.51
N LEU A 239 -4.73 -6.28 20.44
CA LEU A 239 -5.88 -5.56 19.89
C LEU A 239 -7.16 -5.79 20.71
N THR A 240 -7.19 -6.79 21.58
CA THR A 240 -8.34 -7.05 22.44
C THR A 240 -8.42 -5.96 23.50
N SER A 241 -9.54 -5.25 23.56
CA SER A 241 -9.78 -4.29 24.63
C SER A 241 -9.97 -5.03 25.96
N CYS A 242 -9.29 -4.56 27.00
CA CYS A 242 -9.37 -5.10 28.35
C CYS A 242 -9.32 -3.94 29.34
N ASP A 243 -10.15 -3.97 30.38
CA ASP A 243 -10.31 -2.89 31.37
C ASP A 243 -9.00 -2.48 32.08
N SER A 244 -7.98 -3.34 32.01
CA SER A 244 -6.69 -3.15 32.69
C SER A 244 -5.59 -2.53 31.83
N LEU A 245 -5.77 -2.44 30.50
CA LEU A 245 -4.74 -1.96 29.58
C LEU A 245 -5.29 -0.90 28.61
N PRO A 246 -4.48 0.12 28.26
CA PRO A 246 -4.89 1.09 27.27
C PRO A 246 -5.12 0.40 25.92
N VAL A 247 -6.26 0.70 25.30
CA VAL A 247 -6.64 0.16 24.00
C VAL A 247 -5.67 0.66 22.93
N ILE A 248 -5.08 -0.28 22.19
CA ILE A 248 -4.21 0.04 21.05
C ILE A 248 -5.09 0.46 19.88
N CYS A 249 -4.78 1.62 19.27
CA CYS A 249 -5.55 2.21 18.17
C CYS A 249 -7.05 2.32 18.52
N PRO A 250 -7.43 3.22 19.45
CA PRO A 250 -8.82 3.34 19.92
C PRO A 250 -9.80 3.70 18.80
N ASP A 251 -9.35 4.38 17.75
CA ASP A 251 -10.19 4.86 16.64
C ASP A 251 -10.30 3.85 15.48
N LEU A 252 -9.89 2.60 15.68
CA LEU A 252 -9.90 1.60 14.62
C LEU A 252 -11.34 1.25 14.19
N GLN A 253 -11.68 1.52 12.94
CA GLN A 253 -13.01 1.32 12.35
C GLN A 253 -13.03 0.17 11.33
N PRO A 254 -12.34 0.24 10.16
CA PRO A 254 -12.15 -0.95 9.35
C PRO A 254 -10.93 -1.76 9.82
N LEU A 255 -11.15 -3.07 9.98
CA LEU A 255 -10.10 -4.06 10.23
C LEU A 255 -10.13 -5.13 9.13
N SER A 256 -9.04 -5.27 8.39
CA SER A 256 -8.88 -6.30 7.37
C SER A 256 -7.81 -7.29 7.80
N LEU A 257 -8.13 -8.59 7.83
CA LEU A 257 -7.24 -9.67 8.26
C LEU A 257 -7.29 -10.81 7.24
N SER A 258 -6.20 -11.12 6.54
CA SER A 258 -6.07 -12.39 5.80
C SER A 258 -5.42 -13.41 6.73
N ILE A 259 -6.07 -14.55 6.97
CA ILE A 259 -5.66 -15.55 7.96
C ILE A 259 -5.34 -16.87 7.28
N ASP A 260 -4.05 -17.14 7.07
CA ASP A 260 -3.56 -18.27 6.29
C ASP A 260 -3.66 -19.64 6.99
N VAL A 261 -3.95 -19.66 8.30
CA VAL A 261 -3.97 -20.88 9.10
C VAL A 261 -5.39 -21.11 9.61
N PRO A 262 -5.92 -22.34 9.59
CA PRO A 262 -7.15 -22.69 10.29
C PRO A 262 -6.93 -22.50 11.79
N THR A 263 -7.11 -21.28 12.25
CA THR A 263 -6.99 -20.94 13.65
C THR A 263 -8.24 -21.53 14.31
N ARG A 264 -8.09 -22.67 15.00
CA ARG A 264 -9.12 -23.22 15.89
C ARG A 264 -9.35 -22.32 17.12
N THR A 265 -9.20 -21.01 16.98
CA THR A 265 -9.00 -20.12 18.11
C THR A 265 -10.21 -19.26 18.36
N THR A 266 -10.68 -19.36 19.59
CA THR A 266 -11.67 -18.47 20.18
C THR A 266 -11.17 -17.03 20.32
N THR A 267 -9.88 -16.79 20.08
CA THR A 267 -9.19 -15.50 20.22
C THR A 267 -9.70 -14.46 19.23
N LEU A 268 -9.83 -14.79 17.94
CA LEU A 268 -10.31 -13.82 16.96
C LEU A 268 -11.75 -13.36 17.26
N PRO A 269 -12.74 -14.26 17.44
CA PRO A 269 -14.08 -13.84 17.83
C PRO A 269 -14.11 -13.06 19.15
N GLY A 270 -13.29 -13.45 20.14
CA GLY A 270 -13.20 -12.74 21.41
C GLY A 270 -12.64 -11.33 21.28
N MET A 271 -11.61 -11.15 20.44
CA MET A 271 -11.04 -9.84 20.13
C MET A 271 -12.07 -8.95 19.41
N LEU A 272 -12.73 -9.48 18.37
CA LEU A 272 -13.73 -8.74 17.61
C LEU A 272 -14.93 -8.33 18.48
N GLU A 273 -15.46 -9.24 19.31
CA GLU A 273 -16.54 -8.96 20.24
C GLU A 273 -16.15 -7.89 21.26
N SER A 274 -14.95 -7.99 21.84
CA SER A 274 -14.42 -6.99 22.76
C SER A 274 -14.29 -5.62 22.10
N ARG A 275 -13.71 -5.55 20.90
CA ARG A 275 -13.51 -4.30 20.17
C ARG A 275 -14.82 -3.69 19.74
N TRP A 276 -15.74 -4.48 19.17
CA TRP A 276 -17.02 -3.96 18.74
C TRP A 276 -17.86 -3.37 19.89
N ARG A 277 -17.71 -3.89 21.12
CA ARG A 277 -18.36 -3.32 22.31
C ARG A 277 -17.69 -2.06 22.87
N THR A 278 -16.38 -1.89 22.65
CA THR A 278 -15.58 -0.87 23.35
C THR A 278 -14.96 0.17 22.42
N SER A 279 -15.07 -0.02 21.11
CA SER A 279 -14.37 0.69 20.04
C SER A 279 -15.31 0.85 18.84
N PRO A 280 -15.11 1.85 17.95
CA PRO A 280 -15.95 2.08 16.79
C PRO A 280 -15.69 1.07 15.65
N LEU A 281 -15.45 -0.21 15.96
CA LEU A 281 -15.21 -1.22 14.94
C LEU A 281 -16.50 -1.45 14.14
N GLU A 282 -16.54 -0.96 12.90
CA GLU A 282 -17.74 -1.00 12.06
C GLU A 282 -17.70 -2.19 11.08
N SER A 283 -16.51 -2.55 10.60
CA SER A 283 -16.34 -3.56 9.57
C SER A 283 -15.10 -4.42 9.77
N VAL A 284 -15.24 -5.70 9.42
CA VAL A 284 -14.17 -6.68 9.47
C VAL A 284 -14.16 -7.49 8.19
N ALA A 285 -13.05 -7.50 7.48
CA ALA A 285 -12.83 -8.42 6.36
C ALA A 285 -11.90 -9.55 6.82
N VAL A 286 -12.33 -10.80 6.63
CA VAL A 286 -11.51 -11.98 6.91
C VAL A 286 -11.32 -12.79 5.62
N PHE A 287 -10.07 -13.00 5.21
CA PHE A 287 -9.70 -13.76 4.01
C PHE A 287 -8.99 -15.07 4.37
N ASP A 288 -8.95 -15.99 3.42
CA ASP A 288 -8.19 -17.27 3.46
C ASP A 288 -8.57 -18.20 4.61
N TYR A 289 -9.72 -17.94 5.22
CA TYR A 289 -10.27 -18.75 6.28
C TYR A 289 -10.91 -20.01 5.69
N SER A 290 -10.42 -21.19 6.07
CA SER A 290 -11.08 -22.47 5.74
C SER A 290 -12.54 -22.42 6.23
N ILE A 291 -13.47 -22.31 5.28
CA ILE A 291 -14.90 -22.01 5.52
C ILE A 291 -15.61 -23.11 6.32
N ASP A 292 -15.03 -24.31 6.38
CA ASP A 292 -15.69 -25.52 6.87
C ASP A 292 -16.14 -25.44 8.34
N ALA A 293 -15.69 -24.42 9.07
CA ALA A 293 -16.40 -23.95 10.25
C ALA A 293 -16.19 -22.45 10.41
N LEU A 294 -17.05 -21.63 9.80
CA LEU A 294 -17.28 -20.31 10.36
C LEU A 294 -17.67 -20.53 11.82
N PRO A 295 -16.90 -20.06 12.82
CA PRO A 295 -17.30 -20.26 14.20
C PRO A 295 -18.67 -19.62 14.36
N ASP A 296 -19.66 -20.34 14.93
CA ASP A 296 -21.02 -19.81 15.18
C ASP A 296 -21.00 -18.41 15.79
N ARG A 297 -19.94 -18.09 16.53
CA ARG A 297 -19.65 -16.78 17.11
C ARG A 297 -19.44 -15.65 16.08
N LEU A 298 -18.74 -15.88 14.96
CA LEU A 298 -18.59 -14.86 13.91
C LEU A 298 -19.92 -14.58 13.23
N GLN A 299 -20.72 -15.62 12.95
CA GLN A 299 -22.06 -15.44 12.42
C GLN A 299 -22.94 -14.67 13.40
N ALA A 300 -22.88 -15.01 14.70
CA ALA A 300 -23.61 -14.28 15.73
C ALA A 300 -23.21 -12.80 15.81
N LEU A 301 -21.92 -12.45 15.68
CA LEU A 301 -21.48 -11.05 15.63
C LEU A 301 -22.02 -10.32 14.39
N LYS A 302 -22.02 -11.01 13.24
CA LYS A 302 -22.61 -10.48 12.00
C LYS A 302 -24.10 -10.20 12.14
N ASP A 303 -24.85 -11.16 12.72
CA ASP A 303 -26.28 -11.04 12.96
C ASP A 303 -26.62 -9.93 13.96
N GLN A 304 -25.70 -9.61 14.87
CA GLN A 304 -25.85 -8.50 15.82
C GLN A 304 -25.52 -7.12 15.18
N GLY A 305 -25.02 -7.09 13.93
CA GLY A 305 -24.85 -5.87 13.15
C GLY A 305 -23.40 -5.50 12.81
N LEU A 306 -22.40 -6.30 13.20
CA LEU A 306 -21.03 -6.10 12.75
C LEU A 306 -20.92 -6.44 11.26
N ASN A 307 -20.39 -5.53 10.43
CA ASN A 307 -20.23 -5.82 9.01
C ASN A 307 -19.04 -6.76 8.77
N ILE A 308 -19.30 -8.07 8.77
CA ILE A 308 -18.29 -9.10 8.50
C ILE A 308 -18.36 -9.56 7.05
N VAL A 309 -17.29 -9.28 6.31
CA VAL A 309 -17.04 -9.77 4.95
C VAL A 309 -16.12 -10.98 5.03
N LEU A 310 -16.58 -12.10 4.48
CA LEU A 310 -15.87 -13.39 4.47
C LEU A 310 -15.65 -13.76 3.02
N ASN A 311 -14.41 -13.84 2.58
CA ASN A 311 -14.08 -14.18 1.20
C ASN A 311 -13.17 -15.40 1.17
N SER A 312 -13.62 -16.45 0.50
CA SER A 312 -12.93 -17.74 0.43
C SER A 312 -12.26 -18.04 -0.91
N SER A 313 -12.39 -17.16 -1.90
CA SER A 313 -11.94 -17.45 -3.26
C SER A 313 -11.97 -16.21 -4.14
N VAL A 314 -11.19 -15.18 -3.81
CA VAL A 314 -11.00 -14.12 -4.79
C VAL A 314 -9.53 -13.95 -5.08
N ASP A 315 -9.16 -14.21 -6.33
CA ASP A 315 -7.93 -13.79 -7.01
C ASP A 315 -7.80 -12.24 -7.04
N LEU A 316 -8.20 -11.56 -5.97
CA LEU A 316 -8.07 -10.12 -5.85
C LEU A 316 -6.66 -9.84 -5.38
N ASP A 317 -5.93 -9.09 -6.20
CA ASP A 317 -4.72 -8.41 -5.78
C ASP A 317 -5.03 -7.65 -4.47
N PRO A 318 -4.45 -8.06 -3.34
CA PRO A 318 -4.74 -7.46 -2.04
C PRO A 318 -4.38 -5.97 -1.96
N ASP A 319 -3.55 -5.49 -2.90
CA ASP A 319 -3.14 -4.09 -3.00
C ASP A 319 -4.28 -3.20 -3.52
N MET A 320 -5.29 -3.77 -4.19
CA MET A 320 -6.31 -3.04 -4.95
C MET A 320 -7.56 -2.56 -4.16
N ARG A 321 -7.69 -2.79 -2.84
CA ARG A 321 -8.85 -2.27 -2.10
C ARG A 321 -8.51 -1.51 -0.82
N MET A 322 -8.66 -0.19 -0.88
CA MET A 322 -9.32 0.70 0.10
C MET A 322 -9.26 2.12 -0.48
N PRO A 323 -10.36 2.89 -0.52
CA PRO A 323 -11.02 3.37 0.69
C PRO A 323 -12.56 3.23 0.68
N GLY A 324 -13.14 2.79 1.81
CA GLY A 324 -14.59 2.62 2.03
C GLY A 324 -15.14 1.38 1.30
N TRP A 325 -15.39 0.27 2.00
CA TRP A 325 -15.75 -0.99 1.33
C TRP A 325 -17.25 -1.03 1.03
N ALA A 326 -17.58 -0.56 -0.19
CA ALA A 326 -18.88 -0.39 -0.86
C ALA A 326 -19.74 0.78 -0.36
#